data_AF-A0A1H9KE93-F1
#
_entry.id   AF-A0A1H9KE93-F1
#
_cell.length_a   1.000
_cell.length_b   1.000
_cell.length_c   1.000
_cell.angle_alpha   90.00
_cell.angle_beta   90.00
_cell.angle_gamma   90.00
#
_symmetry.space_group_name_H-M   'P 1'
#
loop_
_entity.id
_entity.type
_entity.pdbx_description
1 polymer ?
#
loop_
_entity_poly.entity_id
_entity_poly.type
_entity_poly.pdbx_seq_one_letter_code
_entity_poly.pdbx_strand_id
1 'polypeptide(L)'
;MLGFPTWVFDIVRCLSAWSSTFAFAILFSKIYPGQHFLHFVKQKFKNQLRFSVILSVLVIQATIFMIILLVVMKNTKADAILTISSWGILSYYFFKNLLSGPIGEELGWRGFALLELQKKYGSLQSAIIIGFWWGIWHLPIWFTTGFTGLELLKYIIFFMLSIISTTIIMTAFYTINQNLIIPIMIHQFFNFFIGIINENLIILMMYNAILYSIVAFLLILMNPKKVWSNKPNQ
;
A
#
# COMPACT_ATOMS: atom_id res chain seq x y z
N MET A 1 -27.65 3.00 -11.19
CA MET A 1 -26.28 3.19 -11.71
C MET A 1 -26.37 3.94 -13.03
N LEU A 2 -25.46 4.88 -13.31
CA LEU A 2 -25.51 5.86 -14.41
C LEU A 2 -25.42 5.30 -15.86
N GLY A 3 -25.64 4.01 -16.09
CA GLY A 3 -25.66 3.41 -17.43
C GLY A 3 -24.33 3.39 -18.21
N PHE A 4 -23.23 3.88 -17.61
CA PHE A 4 -21.93 3.90 -18.27
C PHE A 4 -21.30 2.51 -18.40
N PRO A 5 -20.48 2.28 -19.44
CA PRO A 5 -19.67 1.06 -19.56
C PRO A 5 -18.70 0.87 -18.38
N THR A 6 -18.40 -0.38 -18.04
CA THR A 6 -17.48 -0.76 -16.94
C THR A 6 -16.08 -0.18 -17.09
N TRP A 7 -15.57 -0.07 -18.32
CA TRP A 7 -14.25 0.50 -18.58
C TRP A 7 -14.14 1.98 -18.19
N VAL A 8 -15.25 2.74 -18.22
CA VAL A 8 -15.26 4.15 -17.77
C VAL A 8 -14.98 4.22 -16.28
N PHE A 9 -15.62 3.36 -15.49
CA PHE A 9 -15.39 3.28 -14.04
C PHE A 9 -13.96 2.86 -13.71
N ASP A 10 -13.39 1.93 -14.48
CA ASP A 10 -11.99 1.51 -14.33
C ASP A 10 -11.01 2.67 -14.59
N ILE A 11 -11.25 3.48 -15.62
CA ILE A 11 -10.43 4.67 -15.91
C ILE A 11 -10.57 5.71 -14.81
N VAL A 12 -11.80 6.03 -14.41
CA VAL A 12 -12.05 7.03 -13.36
C VAL A 12 -11.40 6.59 -12.04
N ARG A 13 -11.51 5.30 -11.69
CA ARG A 13 -10.85 4.73 -10.51
C ARG A 13 -9.32 4.84 -10.61
N CYS A 14 -8.75 4.51 -11.77
CA CYS A 14 -7.31 4.64 -12.01
C CYS A 14 -6.86 6.11 -11.86
N LEU A 15 -7.53 7.06 -12.52
CA LEU A 15 -7.20 8.49 -12.40
C LEU A 15 -7.35 9.00 -10.96
N SER A 16 -8.37 8.53 -10.25
CA SER A 16 -8.59 8.88 -8.85
C SER A 16 -7.45 8.37 -7.97
N ALA A 17 -6.94 7.16 -8.22
CA ALA A 17 -5.79 6.61 -7.52
C ALA A 17 -4.52 7.47 -7.67
N TRP A 18 -4.37 8.15 -8.81
CA TRP A 18 -3.24 9.05 -9.05
C TRP A 18 -3.40 10.43 -8.40
N SER A 19 -4.51 10.72 -7.73
CA SER A 19 -4.80 12.05 -7.17
C SER A 19 -3.75 12.55 -6.18
N SER A 20 -3.13 11.69 -5.37
CA SER A 20 -2.06 12.10 -4.45
C SER A 20 -0.81 12.56 -5.21
N THR A 21 -0.44 11.86 -6.27
CA THR A 21 0.68 12.23 -7.14
C THR A 21 0.36 13.47 -7.98
N PHE A 22 -0.87 13.61 -8.48
CA PHE A 22 -1.28 14.82 -9.19
C PHE A 22 -1.28 16.04 -8.27
N ALA A 23 -1.82 15.92 -7.06
CA ALA A 23 -1.78 17.00 -6.07
C ALA A 23 -0.33 17.42 -5.77
N PHE A 24 0.57 16.44 -5.59
CA PHE A 24 1.99 16.71 -5.43
C PHE A 24 2.60 17.40 -6.66
N ALA A 25 2.36 16.89 -7.87
CA ALA A 25 2.91 17.44 -9.11
C ALA A 25 2.45 18.89 -9.36
N ILE A 26 1.18 19.20 -9.11
CA ILE A 26 0.62 20.56 -9.24
C ILE A 26 1.30 21.53 -8.26
N LEU A 27 1.54 21.08 -7.02
CA LEU A 27 2.16 21.92 -5.99
C LEU A 27 3.70 21.89 -6.03
N PHE A 28 4.30 21.08 -6.90
CA PHE A 28 5.74 20.79 -6.89
C PHE A 28 6.61 22.04 -6.98
N SER A 29 6.33 22.92 -7.94
CA SER A 29 7.14 24.13 -8.17
C SER A 29 7.09 25.11 -6.99
N LYS A 30 6.00 25.10 -6.22
CA LYS A 30 5.84 25.91 -5.02
C LYS A 30 6.57 25.31 -3.82
N ILE A 31 6.60 23.99 -3.72
CA ILE A 31 7.24 23.26 -2.61
C ILE A 31 8.76 23.18 -2.81
N TYR A 32 9.22 22.94 -4.03
CA TYR A 32 10.62 22.83 -4.42
C TYR A 32 10.97 23.86 -5.50
N PRO A 33 11.05 25.16 -5.15
CA PRO A 33 11.36 26.21 -6.11
C PRO A 33 12.73 25.97 -6.77
N GLY A 34 12.79 26.15 -8.10
CA GLY A 34 14.01 25.97 -8.89
C GLY A 34 14.38 24.51 -9.22
N GLN A 35 13.65 23.51 -8.71
CA GLN A 35 13.86 22.12 -9.10
C GLN A 35 12.95 21.70 -10.25
N HIS A 36 13.37 20.68 -11.01
CA HIS A 36 12.57 20.10 -12.09
C HIS A 36 11.88 18.80 -11.62
N PHE A 37 10.56 18.70 -11.82
CA PHE A 37 9.75 17.57 -11.33
C PHE A 37 10.28 16.20 -11.80
N LEU A 38 10.56 16.05 -13.10
CA LEU A 38 11.07 14.77 -13.63
C LEU A 38 12.44 14.41 -13.04
N HIS A 39 13.26 15.42 -12.69
CA HIS A 39 14.54 15.16 -12.04
C HIS A 39 14.31 14.63 -10.61
N PHE A 40 13.42 15.26 -9.86
CA PHE A 40 13.03 14.79 -8.53
C PHE A 40 12.50 13.35 -8.56
N VAL A 41 11.59 13.05 -9.49
CA VAL A 41 11.04 11.68 -9.65
C VAL A 41 12.17 10.69 -9.93
N LYS A 42 13.05 10.97 -10.90
CA LYS A 42 14.19 10.09 -11.22
C LYS A 42 15.09 9.83 -10.00
N GLN A 43 15.32 10.84 -9.16
CA GLN A 43 16.12 10.66 -7.94
C GLN A 43 15.51 9.62 -6.98
N LYS A 44 14.17 9.50 -6.92
CA LYS A 44 13.50 8.52 -6.04
C LYS A 44 13.71 7.05 -6.43
N PHE A 45 14.27 6.80 -7.61
CA PHE A 45 14.59 5.47 -8.13
C PHE A 45 16.10 5.23 -8.26
N LYS A 46 16.93 6.22 -7.95
CA LYS A 46 18.38 6.20 -8.24
C LYS A 46 19.17 5.27 -7.31
N ASN A 47 18.76 5.15 -6.06
CA ASN A 47 19.51 4.37 -5.07
C ASN A 47 19.49 2.88 -5.40
N GLN A 48 20.65 2.22 -5.30
CA GLN A 48 20.74 0.78 -5.55
C GLN A 48 19.88 0.01 -4.55
N LEU A 49 19.17 -1.00 -5.05
CA LEU A 49 18.35 -1.87 -4.20
C LEU A 49 19.23 -2.90 -3.50
N ARG A 50 19.12 -2.99 -2.18
CA ARG A 50 19.83 -3.98 -1.39
C ARG A 50 19.08 -5.30 -1.54
N PHE A 51 19.78 -6.33 -2.01
CA PHE A 51 19.17 -7.64 -2.22
C PHE A 51 18.50 -8.19 -0.96
N SER A 52 19.12 -8.01 0.21
CA SER A 52 18.54 -8.42 1.49
C SER A 52 17.20 -7.74 1.79
N VAL A 53 17.05 -6.45 1.45
CA VAL A 53 15.80 -5.71 1.66
C VAL A 53 14.71 -6.23 0.72
N ILE A 54 15.03 -6.44 -0.56
CA ILE A 54 14.08 -7.04 -1.52
C ILE A 54 13.64 -8.41 -1.01
N LEU A 55 14.60 -9.27 -0.66
CA LEU A 55 14.33 -10.63 -0.21
C LEU A 55 13.47 -10.64 1.07
N SER A 56 13.79 -9.79 2.06
CA SER A 56 12.98 -9.67 3.28
C SER A 56 11.54 -9.24 2.98
N VAL A 57 11.35 -8.27 2.10
CA VAL A 57 10.00 -7.84 1.70
C VAL A 57 9.26 -8.98 1.00
N LEU A 58 9.89 -9.65 0.03
CA LEU A 58 9.26 -10.77 -0.69
C LEU A 58 8.87 -11.90 0.26
N VAL A 59 9.76 -12.27 1.19
CA VAL A 59 9.47 -13.32 2.19
C VAL A 59 8.31 -12.90 3.07
N ILE A 60 8.29 -11.68 3.62
CA ILE A 60 7.18 -11.19 4.46
C ILE A 60 5.85 -11.25 3.68
N GLN A 61 5.82 -10.72 2.46
CA GLN A 61 4.63 -10.69 1.63
C GLN A 61 4.12 -12.10 1.29
N ALA A 62 5.02 -13.00 0.89
CA ALA A 62 4.70 -14.38 0.60
C ALA A 62 4.22 -15.12 1.86
N THR A 63 4.86 -14.93 3.01
CA THR A 63 4.45 -15.56 4.28
C THR A 63 3.06 -15.13 4.70
N ILE A 64 2.75 -13.83 4.66
CA ILE A 64 1.40 -13.34 4.98
C ILE A 64 0.37 -13.95 4.02
N PHE A 65 0.64 -13.91 2.72
CA PHE A 65 -0.25 -14.51 1.71
C PHE A 65 -0.49 -16.00 1.96
N MET A 66 0.58 -16.77 2.18
CA MET A 66 0.47 -18.22 2.42
C MET A 66 -0.31 -18.54 3.70
N ILE A 67 -0.14 -17.78 4.77
CA ILE A 67 -0.92 -17.98 6.00
C ILE A 67 -2.41 -17.71 5.73
N ILE A 68 -2.76 -16.62 5.07
CA ILE A 68 -4.16 -16.30 4.74
C ILE A 68 -4.75 -17.40 3.84
N LEU A 69 -4.01 -17.79 2.80
CA LEU A 69 -4.44 -18.85 1.88
C LEU A 69 -4.73 -20.16 2.62
N LEU A 70 -3.82 -20.59 3.50
CA LEU A 70 -4.01 -21.81 4.31
C LEU A 70 -5.20 -21.73 5.26
N VAL A 71 -5.50 -20.56 5.81
CA VAL A 71 -6.68 -20.36 6.69
C VAL A 71 -7.97 -20.43 5.87
N VAL A 72 -8.01 -19.77 4.70
CA VAL A 72 -9.17 -19.78 3.80
C VAL A 72 -9.43 -21.19 3.26
N MET A 73 -8.37 -21.93 2.91
CA MET A 73 -8.44 -23.32 2.45
C MET A 73 -9.14 -24.28 3.41
N LYS A 74 -9.19 -23.98 4.72
CA LYS A 74 -9.89 -24.83 5.69
C LYS A 74 -11.40 -24.71 5.62
N ASN A 75 -11.91 -23.57 5.15
CA ASN A 75 -13.33 -23.23 5.16
C ASN A 75 -13.96 -23.25 3.76
N THR A 76 -13.14 -23.27 2.71
CA THR A 76 -13.57 -23.10 1.31
C THR A 76 -13.11 -24.28 0.45
N LYS A 77 -13.96 -24.72 -0.49
CA LYS A 77 -13.61 -25.79 -1.43
C LYS A 77 -12.45 -25.36 -2.33
N ALA A 78 -11.57 -26.31 -2.67
CA ALA A 78 -10.29 -26.02 -3.33
C ALA A 78 -10.41 -25.30 -4.69
N ASP A 79 -11.45 -25.62 -5.45
CA ASP A 79 -11.77 -25.05 -6.75
C ASP A 79 -12.30 -23.61 -6.70
N ALA A 80 -12.71 -23.14 -5.52
CA ALA A 80 -13.29 -21.82 -5.32
C ALA A 80 -12.37 -20.85 -4.57
N ILE A 81 -11.12 -21.21 -4.25
CA ILE A 81 -10.24 -20.39 -3.40
C ILE A 81 -9.71 -19.14 -4.13
N LEU A 82 -9.40 -19.27 -5.42
CA LEU A 82 -8.82 -18.17 -6.20
C LEU A 82 -9.83 -17.65 -7.21
N THR A 83 -9.86 -16.32 -7.37
CA THR A 83 -10.72 -15.65 -8.37
C THR A 83 -10.20 -15.78 -9.81
N ILE A 84 -9.05 -16.45 -9.98
CA ILE A 84 -8.30 -16.51 -11.23
C ILE A 84 -8.57 -17.81 -11.96
N SER A 85 -9.16 -17.71 -13.14
CA SER A 85 -9.43 -18.86 -14.01
C SER A 85 -8.41 -19.06 -15.13
N SER A 86 -7.49 -18.10 -15.35
CA SER A 86 -6.44 -18.21 -16.37
C SER A 86 -5.22 -17.32 -16.10
N TRP A 87 -4.09 -17.67 -16.72
CA TRP A 87 -2.87 -16.85 -16.71
C TRP A 87 -3.06 -15.45 -17.32
N GLY A 88 -3.95 -15.32 -18.31
CA GLY A 88 -4.30 -14.02 -18.90
C GLY A 88 -5.00 -13.10 -17.89
N ILE A 89 -5.95 -13.65 -17.12
CA ILE A 89 -6.66 -12.92 -16.07
C ILE A 89 -5.72 -12.56 -14.92
N LEU A 90 -4.83 -13.47 -14.50
CA LEU A 90 -3.79 -13.18 -13.51
C LEU A 90 -2.93 -11.99 -13.94
N SER A 91 -2.45 -12.01 -15.18
CA SER A 91 -1.60 -10.96 -15.74
C SER A 91 -2.34 -9.63 -15.81
N TYR A 92 -3.58 -9.64 -16.29
CA TYR A 92 -4.44 -8.46 -16.32
C TYR A 92 -4.63 -7.87 -14.92
N TYR A 93 -4.99 -8.68 -13.91
CA TYR A 93 -5.16 -8.20 -12.55
C TYR A 93 -3.86 -7.65 -11.95
N PHE A 94 -2.73 -8.28 -12.24
CA PHE A 94 -1.43 -7.81 -11.76
C PHE A 94 -1.15 -6.38 -12.28
N PHE A 95 -1.20 -6.19 -13.60
CA PHE A 95 -0.91 -4.88 -14.20
C PHE A 95 -1.98 -3.83 -13.91
N LYS A 96 -3.26 -4.22 -13.85
CA LYS A 96 -4.35 -3.33 -13.44
C LYS A 96 -4.08 -2.75 -12.05
N ASN A 97 -3.84 -3.62 -11.07
CA ASN A 97 -3.56 -3.17 -9.70
C ASN A 97 -2.31 -2.28 -9.65
N LEU A 98 -1.23 -2.67 -10.35
CA LEU A 98 0.04 -1.95 -10.33
C LEU A 98 -0.10 -0.50 -10.83
N LEU A 99 -0.89 -0.31 -11.89
CA LEU A 99 -1.14 1.00 -12.49
C LEU A 99 -2.18 1.81 -11.71
N SER A 100 -3.25 1.16 -11.21
CA SER A 100 -4.37 1.83 -10.54
C SER A 100 -4.19 1.98 -9.02
N GLY A 101 -2.96 1.88 -8.53
CA GLY A 101 -2.64 2.04 -7.11
C GLY A 101 -1.16 2.31 -6.88
N PRO A 102 -0.30 1.29 -6.72
CA PRO A 102 1.08 1.46 -6.28
C PRO A 102 1.89 2.50 -7.06
N ILE A 103 1.92 2.45 -8.39
CA ILE A 103 2.71 3.42 -9.17
C ILE A 103 2.13 4.84 -9.04
N GLY A 104 0.80 4.96 -9.06
CA GLY A 104 0.10 6.24 -9.00
C GLY A 104 0.09 6.88 -7.62
N GLU A 105 0.13 6.09 -6.56
CA GLU A 105 -0.04 6.56 -5.18
C GLU A 105 1.28 6.82 -4.48
N GLU A 106 2.28 5.93 -4.66
CA GLU A 106 3.48 5.93 -3.82
C GLU A 106 4.37 7.16 -4.03
N LEU A 107 4.36 7.78 -5.22
CA LEU A 107 5.13 9.00 -5.46
C LEU A 107 4.63 10.17 -4.60
N GLY A 108 3.31 10.36 -4.50
CA GLY A 108 2.72 11.37 -3.62
C GLY A 108 2.89 11.04 -2.13
N TRP A 109 2.55 9.81 -1.72
CA TRP A 109 2.55 9.44 -0.30
C TRP A 109 3.94 9.21 0.28
N ARG A 110 4.79 8.42 -0.39
CA ARG A 110 6.10 8.00 0.12
C ARG A 110 7.23 8.80 -0.52
N GLY A 111 7.06 9.20 -1.78
CA GLY A 111 8.04 10.00 -2.52
C GLY A 111 8.06 11.47 -2.13
N PHE A 112 6.99 11.95 -1.49
CA PHE A 112 6.87 13.33 -1.02
C PHE A 112 6.41 13.42 0.44
N ALA A 113 5.16 13.06 0.75
CA ALA A 113 4.56 13.39 2.04
C ALA A 113 5.29 12.76 3.23
N LEU A 114 5.65 11.47 3.13
CA LEU A 114 6.45 10.76 4.13
C LEU A 114 7.81 11.43 4.34
N LEU A 115 8.51 11.79 3.25
CA LEU A 115 9.83 12.41 3.34
C LEU A 115 9.76 13.77 4.05
N GLU A 116 8.76 14.59 3.75
CA GLU A 116 8.59 15.88 4.44
C GLU A 116 8.21 15.71 5.92
N LEU A 117 7.42 14.69 6.26
CA LEU A 117 7.12 14.38 7.66
C LEU A 117 8.35 13.88 8.42
N GLN A 118 9.20 13.06 7.80
CA GLN A 118 10.44 12.55 8.41
C GLN A 118 11.48 13.66 8.68
N LYS A 119 11.36 14.84 8.05
CA LYS A 119 12.17 16.01 8.42
C LYS A 119 11.77 16.59 9.77
N LYS A 120 10.49 16.47 10.15
CA LYS A 120 9.90 17.06 11.37
C LYS A 120 9.77 16.05 12.50
N TYR A 121 9.43 14.80 12.17
CA TYR A 121 9.12 13.72 13.10
C TYR A 121 10.05 12.51 12.88
N GLY A 122 10.05 11.57 13.83
CA GLY A 122 10.70 10.26 13.62
C GLY A 122 9.98 9.41 12.57
N SER A 123 10.65 8.38 12.04
CA SER A 123 10.08 7.52 10.99
C SER A 123 8.80 6.82 11.42
N LEU A 124 8.70 6.39 12.68
CA LEU A 124 7.51 5.69 13.17
C LEU A 124 6.31 6.64 13.24
N GLN A 125 6.51 7.82 13.83
CA GLN A 125 5.47 8.84 13.91
C GLN A 125 5.03 9.30 12.51
N SER A 126 5.99 9.48 11.59
CA SER A 126 5.70 9.82 10.20
C SER A 126 4.89 8.73 9.50
N ALA A 127 5.23 7.45 9.73
CA ALA A 127 4.49 6.31 9.19
C ALA A 127 3.04 6.24 9.71
N ILE A 128 2.82 6.49 11.00
CA ILE A 128 1.47 6.49 11.59
C ILE A 128 0.64 7.65 11.02
N ILE A 129 1.20 8.86 10.93
CA ILE A 129 0.53 10.02 10.35
C ILE A 129 0.16 9.75 8.89
N ILE A 130 1.10 9.27 8.08
CA ILE A 130 0.83 8.92 6.67
C ILE A 130 -0.19 7.80 6.56
N GLY A 131 -0.07 6.74 7.36
CA GLY A 131 -0.99 5.61 7.33
C GLY A 131 -2.43 6.04 7.64
N PHE A 132 -2.61 6.93 8.62
CA PHE A 132 -3.92 7.47 8.96
C PHE A 132 -4.52 8.30 7.81
N TRP A 133 -3.79 9.26 7.26
CA TRP A 133 -4.30 10.12 6.19
C TRP A 133 -4.48 9.37 4.87
N TRP A 134 -3.59 8.44 4.55
CA TRP A 134 -3.72 7.57 3.39
C TRP A 134 -4.91 6.62 3.53
N GLY A 135 -5.14 6.07 4.72
CA GLY A 135 -6.33 5.28 5.03
C GLY A 135 -7.61 6.08 4.84
N ILE A 136 -7.70 7.28 5.43
CA ILE A 136 -8.86 8.18 5.29
C ILE A 136 -9.08 8.63 3.85
N TRP A 137 -8.03 8.77 3.03
CA TRP A 137 -8.18 9.11 1.62
C TRP A 137 -9.04 8.08 0.85
N HIS A 138 -9.18 6.84 1.36
CA HIS A 138 -10.06 5.81 0.81
C HIS A 138 -11.53 5.92 1.25
N LEU A 139 -11.89 6.92 2.06
CA LEU A 139 -13.25 7.13 2.57
C LEU A 139 -14.34 6.99 1.49
N PRO A 140 -14.21 7.56 0.27
CA PRO A 140 -15.23 7.38 -0.77
C PRO A 140 -15.44 5.92 -1.15
N ILE A 141 -14.36 5.13 -1.23
CA ILE A 141 -14.42 3.72 -1.64
C ILE A 141 -15.13 2.89 -0.58
N TRP A 142 -14.99 3.20 0.71
CA TRP A 142 -15.67 2.46 1.78
C TRP A 142 -17.19 2.44 1.60
N PHE A 143 -17.78 3.54 1.13
CA PHE A 143 -19.22 3.64 0.86
C PHE A 143 -19.65 3.03 -0.48
N THR A 144 -18.71 2.64 -1.34
CA THR A 144 -19.00 1.90 -2.59
C THR A 144 -18.95 0.39 -2.44
N THR A 145 -18.54 -0.12 -1.27
CA THR A 145 -18.46 -1.58 -0.99
C THR A 145 -19.83 -2.25 -0.90
N GLY A 146 -20.89 -1.49 -0.64
CA GLY A 146 -22.22 -2.00 -0.32
C GLY A 146 -22.39 -2.41 1.14
N PHE A 147 -21.36 -2.32 1.98
CA PHE A 147 -21.49 -2.58 3.42
C PHE A 147 -22.23 -1.45 4.14
N THR A 148 -23.02 -1.82 5.14
CA THR A 148 -23.80 -0.89 5.97
C THR A 148 -23.75 -1.29 7.45
N GLY A 149 -24.04 -0.36 8.36
CA GLY A 149 -24.14 -0.63 9.79
C GLY A 149 -22.86 -1.23 10.38
N LEU A 150 -22.99 -2.32 11.16
CA LEU A 150 -21.87 -2.97 11.83
C LEU A 150 -20.83 -3.56 10.85
N GLU A 151 -21.25 -4.04 9.68
CA GLU A 151 -20.31 -4.59 8.69
C GLU A 151 -19.42 -3.51 8.08
N LEU A 152 -19.99 -2.32 7.80
CA LEU A 152 -19.20 -1.18 7.36
C LEU A 152 -18.20 -0.74 8.45
N LEU A 153 -18.63 -0.71 9.71
CA LEU A 153 -17.75 -0.36 10.82
C LEU A 153 -16.58 -1.35 10.95
N LYS A 154 -16.85 -2.66 10.90
CA LYS A 154 -15.81 -3.70 10.91
C LYS A 154 -14.84 -3.53 9.74
N TYR A 155 -15.37 -3.33 8.53
CA TYR A 155 -14.56 -3.09 7.34
C TYR A 155 -13.61 -1.91 7.54
N ILE A 156 -14.12 -0.76 7.99
CA ILE A 156 -13.31 0.44 8.23
C ILE A 156 -12.22 0.19 9.26
N ILE A 157 -12.54 -0.45 10.38
CA ILE A 157 -11.55 -0.74 11.44
C ILE A 157 -10.44 -1.63 10.91
N PHE A 158 -10.78 -2.75 10.27
CA PHE A 158 -9.78 -3.68 9.73
C PHE A 158 -8.99 -3.07 8.58
N PHE A 159 -9.63 -2.27 7.74
CA PHE A 159 -8.98 -1.54 6.65
C PHE A 159 -7.94 -0.55 7.21
N MET A 160 -8.32 0.28 8.18
CA MET A 160 -7.42 1.27 8.79
C MET A 160 -6.24 0.61 9.50
N LEU A 161 -6.47 -0.45 10.26
CA LEU A 161 -5.40 -1.22 10.90
C LEU A 161 -4.45 -1.82 9.86
N SER A 162 -4.97 -2.41 8.78
CA SER A 162 -4.15 -2.93 7.69
C SER A 162 -3.29 -1.84 7.06
N ILE A 163 -3.89 -0.69 6.71
CA ILE A 163 -3.21 0.41 6.03
C ILE A 163 -2.12 1.04 6.90
N ILE A 164 -2.40 1.28 8.19
CA ILE A 164 -1.42 1.84 9.12
C ILE A 164 -0.24 0.88 9.27
N SER A 165 -0.51 -0.41 9.53
CA SER A 165 0.53 -1.43 9.70
C SER A 165 1.37 -1.62 8.43
N THR A 166 0.73 -1.66 7.25
CA THR A 166 1.42 -1.68 5.96
C THR A 166 2.31 -0.45 5.78
N THR A 167 1.85 0.75 6.18
CA THR A 167 2.65 1.98 6.07
C THR A 167 3.87 1.95 7.00
N ILE A 168 3.75 1.37 8.19
CA ILE A 168 4.89 1.15 9.10
C ILE A 168 5.91 0.24 8.42
N ILE A 169 5.48 -0.90 7.86
CA ILE A 169 6.36 -1.85 7.16
C ILE A 169 7.04 -1.19 5.95
N MET A 170 6.28 -0.47 5.12
CA MET A 170 6.81 0.29 3.99
C MET A 170 7.87 1.29 4.44
N THR A 171 7.60 2.05 5.50
CA THR A 171 8.52 3.07 6.02
C THR A 171 9.79 2.44 6.58
N ALA A 172 9.69 1.28 7.25
CA ALA A 172 10.84 0.56 7.79
C ALA A 172 11.84 0.19 6.69
N PHE A 173 11.36 -0.41 5.61
CA PHE A 173 12.21 -0.83 4.50
C PHE A 173 12.61 0.33 3.58
N TYR A 174 11.71 1.29 3.35
CA TYR A 174 11.99 2.48 2.56
C TYR A 174 13.12 3.32 3.17
N THR A 175 13.18 3.44 4.50
CA THR A 175 14.25 4.19 5.19
C THR A 175 15.65 3.59 4.95
N ILE A 176 15.77 2.30 4.63
CA ILE A 176 17.07 1.63 4.40
C ILE A 176 17.64 1.96 3.01
N ASN A 177 16.79 2.02 2.00
CA ASN A 177 17.20 2.15 0.59
C ASN A 177 16.86 3.51 -0.03
N GLN A 178 15.84 4.19 0.50
CA GLN A 178 15.22 5.40 -0.05
C GLN A 178 14.89 5.28 -1.55
N ASN A 179 14.53 4.07 -2.00
CA ASN A 179 14.09 3.80 -3.36
C ASN A 179 12.60 3.45 -3.37
N LEU A 180 11.80 4.14 -4.19
CA LEU A 180 10.35 3.97 -4.25
C LEU A 180 9.88 2.60 -4.76
N ILE A 181 10.75 1.81 -5.39
CA ILE A 181 10.43 0.43 -5.78
C ILE A 181 10.01 -0.40 -4.56
N ILE A 182 10.60 -0.14 -3.38
CA ILE A 182 10.30 -0.89 -2.16
C ILE A 182 8.83 -0.72 -1.71
N PRO A 183 8.32 0.50 -1.43
CA PRO A 183 6.92 0.67 -1.09
C PRO A 183 5.97 0.29 -2.23
N ILE A 184 6.33 0.55 -3.50
CA ILE A 184 5.52 0.12 -4.67
C ILE A 184 5.34 -1.40 -4.67
N MET A 185 6.41 -2.15 -4.42
CA MET A 185 6.38 -3.61 -4.37
C MET A 185 5.51 -4.14 -3.23
N ILE A 186 5.63 -3.56 -2.03
CA ILE A 186 4.79 -3.93 -0.88
C ILE A 186 3.33 -3.64 -1.17
N HIS A 187 3.02 -2.46 -1.68
CA HIS A 187 1.64 -2.05 -2.02
C HIS A 187 1.06 -2.99 -3.09
N GLN A 188 1.84 -3.30 -4.13
CA GLN A 188 1.40 -4.18 -5.19
C GLN A 188 1.05 -5.57 -4.67
N PHE A 189 1.92 -6.17 -3.85
CA PHE A 189 1.63 -7.49 -3.30
C PHE A 189 0.43 -7.46 -2.34
N PHE A 190 0.30 -6.43 -1.50
CA PHE A 190 -0.87 -6.24 -0.64
C PHE A 190 -2.18 -6.25 -1.45
N ASN A 191 -2.30 -5.36 -2.45
CA ASN A 191 -3.52 -5.25 -3.26
C ASN A 191 -3.77 -6.51 -4.09
N PHE A 192 -2.71 -7.03 -4.73
CA PHE A 192 -2.82 -8.19 -5.58
C PHE A 192 -3.27 -9.42 -4.79
N PHE A 193 -2.66 -9.71 -3.65
CA PHE A 193 -3.01 -10.87 -2.83
C PHE A 193 -4.42 -10.81 -2.26
N ILE A 194 -4.89 -9.63 -1.85
CA ILE A 194 -6.30 -9.43 -1.47
C ILE A 194 -7.23 -9.71 -2.64
N GLY A 195 -6.89 -9.23 -3.85
CA GLY A 195 -7.75 -9.32 -5.02
C GLY A 195 -7.87 -10.73 -5.63
N ILE A 196 -6.91 -11.61 -5.37
CA ILE A 196 -6.88 -12.96 -5.97
C ILE A 196 -7.49 -14.05 -5.09
N ILE A 197 -7.64 -13.80 -3.78
CA ILE A 197 -8.29 -14.73 -2.86
C ILE A 197 -9.80 -14.48 -2.89
N ASN A 198 -10.57 -15.53 -3.17
CA ASN A 198 -12.02 -15.50 -3.20
C ASN A 198 -12.58 -15.78 -1.80
N GLU A 199 -12.72 -14.74 -1.00
CA GLU A 199 -13.26 -14.80 0.35
C GLU A 199 -13.98 -13.48 0.68
N ASN A 200 -14.83 -13.48 1.70
CA ASN A 200 -15.48 -12.26 2.17
C ASN A 200 -14.43 -11.16 2.47
N LEU A 201 -14.62 -9.97 1.90
CA LEU A 201 -13.67 -8.87 1.99
C LEU A 201 -13.39 -8.43 3.44
N ILE A 202 -14.39 -8.46 4.33
CA ILE A 202 -14.20 -8.10 5.74
C ILE A 202 -13.30 -9.13 6.44
N ILE A 203 -13.50 -10.42 6.13
CA ILE A 203 -12.65 -11.51 6.66
C ILE A 203 -11.21 -11.37 6.14
N LEU A 204 -11.03 -11.11 4.84
CA LEU A 204 -9.71 -10.84 4.28
C LEU A 204 -9.04 -9.62 4.93
N MET A 205 -9.78 -8.53 5.14
CA MET A 205 -9.25 -7.34 5.81
C MET A 205 -8.90 -7.63 7.27
N MET A 206 -9.69 -8.45 7.96
CA MET A 206 -9.39 -8.87 9.33
C MET A 206 -8.07 -9.63 9.40
N TYR A 207 -7.85 -10.63 8.53
CA TYR A 207 -6.60 -11.39 8.52
C TYR A 207 -5.39 -10.53 8.14
N ASN A 208 -5.54 -9.65 7.13
CA ASN A 208 -4.49 -8.70 6.78
C ASN A 208 -4.19 -7.76 7.96
N ALA A 209 -5.21 -7.21 8.62
CA ALA A 209 -5.03 -6.32 9.77
C ALA A 209 -4.22 -7.00 10.87
N ILE A 210 -4.56 -8.25 11.22
CA ILE A 210 -3.86 -9.02 12.25
C ILE A 210 -2.40 -9.27 11.84
N LEU A 211 -2.18 -9.86 10.66
CA LEU A 211 -0.85 -10.30 10.25
C LEU A 211 0.09 -9.13 9.96
N TYR A 212 -0.37 -8.08 9.28
CA TYR A 212 0.43 -6.88 9.05
C TYR A 212 0.73 -6.16 10.37
N SER A 213 -0.20 -6.12 11.32
CA SER A 213 0.06 -5.51 12.63
C SER A 213 1.08 -6.29 13.45
N ILE A 214 1.05 -7.63 13.40
CA ILE A 214 2.08 -8.47 14.02
C ILE A 214 3.45 -8.15 13.42
N VAL A 215 3.57 -8.13 12.09
CA VAL A 215 4.84 -7.81 11.42
C VAL A 215 5.30 -6.40 11.75
N ALA A 216 4.41 -5.40 11.69
CA ALA A 216 4.72 -4.03 12.04
C ALA A 216 5.22 -3.91 13.50
N PHE A 217 4.56 -4.59 14.43
CA PHE A 217 4.96 -4.64 15.84
C PHE A 217 6.33 -5.30 16.02
N LEU A 218 6.59 -6.44 15.37
CA LEU A 218 7.90 -7.08 15.39
C LEU A 218 9.01 -6.17 14.85
N LEU A 219 8.76 -5.45 13.75
CA LEU A 219 9.73 -4.49 13.19
C LEU A 219 9.98 -3.30 14.13
N ILE A 220 8.99 -2.88 14.90
CA ILE A 220 9.14 -1.85 15.93
C ILE A 220 10.05 -2.36 17.05
N LEU A 221 9.82 -3.58 17.55
CA LEU A 221 10.62 -4.20 18.62
C LEU A 221 12.06 -4.49 18.20
N MET A 222 12.28 -4.97 16.97
CA MET A 222 13.60 -5.38 16.49
C MET A 222 14.54 -4.19 16.20
N ASN A 223 14.03 -2.97 16.04
CA ASN A 223 14.84 -1.87 15.50
C ASN A 223 14.58 -0.45 16.05
N PRO A 224 14.42 -0.25 17.37
CA PRO A 224 13.96 1.03 17.95
C PRO A 224 14.85 2.25 17.63
N LYS A 225 16.17 2.09 17.44
CA LYS A 225 17.12 3.23 17.38
C LYS A 225 17.78 3.50 16.02
N LYS A 226 17.69 2.62 15.03
CA LYS A 226 18.39 2.81 13.73
C LYS A 226 17.46 3.17 12.58
N VAL A 227 16.22 2.67 12.62
CA VAL A 227 15.22 2.97 11.58
C VAL A 227 14.18 3.99 12.06
N TRP A 228 13.82 3.95 13.35
CA TRP A 228 12.70 4.73 13.87
C TRP A 228 13.07 6.12 14.42
N SER A 229 14.30 6.31 14.90
CA SER A 229 14.77 7.58 15.47
C SER A 229 15.66 8.42 14.54
N ASN A 230 16.10 7.89 13.41
CA ASN A 230 16.95 8.64 12.48
C ASN A 230 16.10 9.70 11.77
N LYS A 231 16.42 10.98 12.00
CA LYS A 231 16.12 12.02 11.03
C LYS A 231 17.02 11.73 9.82
N PRO A 232 16.49 11.68 8.58
CA PRO A 232 17.35 11.51 7.42
C PRO A 232 18.39 12.63 7.41
N ASN A 233 19.68 12.26 7.43
CA ASN A 233 20.76 13.23 7.27
C ASN A 233 20.56 13.95 5.93
N GLN A 234 20.56 15.29 5.99
CA GLN A 234 20.41 16.18 4.84
C GLN A 234 21.55 15.99 3.84
#